data_AF-G7VSH7-F1
#
_entry.id   AF-G7VSH7-F1
#
_cell.length_a   1.000
_cell.length_b   1.000
_cell.length_c   1.000
_cell.angle_alpha   90.00
_cell.angle_beta   90.00
_cell.angle_gamma   90.00
#
_symmetry.space_group_name_H-M   'P 1'
#
loop_
_entity.id
_entity.type
_entity.pdbx_description
1 polymer ?
#
loop_
_entity_poly.entity_id
_entity_poly.type
_entity_poly.pdbx_seq_one_letter_code
_entity_poly.pdbx_strand_id
1 'polypeptide(L)'
;MAKREQLVAEELKEQQPAQEVEKEMRSIAQAYAAYEQLMDEIRDCSQQAKELREQAAELQRSGRIDFHVREEIQKLLNRAEHLDAVADWKDGLLRQQVLLLIDSLEREASDWRQLVQYNQAALEQQQQELEDAKAAAMKMVQEAEEYLERSLALSV
;
A
#
# COMPACT_ATOMS: atom_id res chain seq x y z
N MET A 1 -38.69 1.54 -10.59
CA MET A 1 -37.47 2.33 -10.86
C MET A 1 -36.64 2.49 -9.58
N ALA A 2 -37.21 2.97 -8.47
CA ALA A 2 -36.50 3.15 -7.19
C ALA A 2 -35.73 1.92 -6.64
N LYS A 3 -36.25 0.68 -6.81
CA LYS A 3 -35.57 -0.54 -6.34
C LYS A 3 -34.29 -0.90 -7.12
N ARG A 4 -34.16 -0.48 -8.38
CA ARG A 4 -32.94 -0.75 -9.19
C ARG A 4 -31.83 0.26 -8.88
N GLU A 5 -32.19 1.49 -8.52
CA GLU A 5 -31.23 2.53 -8.14
C GLU A 5 -30.64 2.30 -6.74
N GLN A 6 -31.40 1.67 -5.82
CA GLN A 6 -30.87 1.26 -4.51
C GLN A 6 -29.84 0.12 -4.61
N LEU A 7 -30.11 -0.91 -5.40
CA LEU A 7 -29.18 -2.02 -5.64
C LEU A 7 -27.85 -1.55 -6.26
N VAL A 8 -27.91 -0.64 -7.23
CA VAL A 8 -26.70 -0.07 -7.87
C VAL A 8 -25.91 0.82 -6.89
N ALA A 9 -26.60 1.53 -5.97
CA ALA A 9 -25.94 2.34 -4.96
C ALA A 9 -25.29 1.51 -3.83
N GLU A 10 -25.84 0.34 -3.51
CA GLU A 10 -25.26 -0.64 -2.58
C GLU A 10 -24.05 -1.33 -3.21
N GLU A 11 -24.15 -1.83 -4.45
CA GLU A 11 -23.01 -2.42 -5.18
C GLU A 11 -21.84 -1.43 -5.35
N LEU A 12 -22.12 -0.14 -5.59
CA LEU A 12 -21.08 0.90 -5.70
C LEU A 12 -20.41 1.23 -4.36
N LYS A 13 -21.12 1.12 -3.23
CA LYS A 13 -20.53 1.29 -1.88
C LYS A 13 -19.72 0.07 -1.46
N GLU A 14 -20.08 -1.12 -1.91
CA GLU A 14 -19.38 -2.37 -1.61
C GLU A 14 -18.08 -2.53 -2.41
N GLN A 15 -17.98 -1.92 -3.60
CA GLN A 15 -16.76 -1.92 -4.41
C GLN A 15 -15.71 -0.87 -3.98
N GLN A 16 -16.12 0.17 -3.24
CA GLN A 16 -15.20 1.22 -2.75
C GLN A 16 -14.05 0.68 -1.88
N PRO A 17 -14.29 -0.15 -0.84
CA PRO A 17 -13.22 -0.64 0.01
C PRO A 17 -12.23 -1.54 -0.73
N ALA A 18 -12.68 -2.32 -1.72
CA ALA A 18 -11.78 -3.13 -2.55
C ALA A 18 -10.88 -2.26 -3.46
N GLN A 19 -11.42 -1.15 -4.00
CA GLN A 19 -10.64 -0.18 -4.76
C GLN A 19 -9.63 0.58 -3.89
N GLU A 20 -9.98 0.90 -2.63
CA GLU A 20 -9.03 1.52 -1.69
C GLU A 20 -7.89 0.57 -1.32
N VAL A 21 -8.14 -0.73 -1.13
CA VAL A 21 -7.07 -1.73 -0.94
C VAL A 21 -6.10 -1.74 -2.12
N GLU A 22 -6.58 -1.71 -3.36
CA GLU A 22 -5.72 -1.71 -4.54
C GLU A 22 -4.87 -0.43 -4.63
N LYS A 23 -5.47 0.73 -4.33
CA LYS A 23 -4.73 2.01 -4.26
C LYS A 23 -3.64 1.96 -3.21
N GLU A 24 -3.94 1.47 -2.01
CA GLU A 24 -2.95 1.33 -0.94
C GLU A 24 -1.81 0.39 -1.32
N MET A 25 -2.10 -0.76 -1.94
CA MET A 25 -1.06 -1.66 -2.42
C MET A 25 -0.14 -0.99 -3.45
N ARG A 26 -0.67 -0.13 -4.30
CA ARG A 26 0.12 0.66 -5.26
C ARG A 26 0.98 1.70 -4.53
N SER A 27 0.44 2.40 -3.55
CA SER A 27 1.19 3.36 -2.72
C SER A 27 2.34 2.69 -1.97
N ILE A 28 2.09 1.51 -1.38
CA ILE A 28 3.11 0.70 -0.70
C ILE A 28 4.23 0.33 -1.68
N ALA A 29 3.88 -0.19 -2.86
CA ALA A 29 4.87 -0.57 -3.86
C ALA A 29 5.74 0.64 -4.31
N GLN A 30 5.13 1.81 -4.46
CA GLN A 30 5.85 3.04 -4.78
C GLN A 30 6.78 3.47 -3.64
N ALA A 31 6.35 3.35 -2.39
CA ALA A 31 7.16 3.69 -1.23
C ALA A 31 8.37 2.74 -1.08
N TYR A 32 8.19 1.44 -1.32
CA TYR A 32 9.29 0.48 -1.36
C TYR A 32 10.28 0.77 -2.51
N ALA A 33 9.78 1.12 -3.70
CA ALA A 33 10.65 1.52 -4.81
C ALA A 33 11.47 2.77 -4.48
N ALA A 34 10.85 3.77 -3.83
CA ALA A 34 11.56 4.96 -3.37
C ALA A 34 12.60 4.65 -2.29
N TYR A 35 12.31 3.69 -1.39
CA TYR A 35 13.28 3.20 -0.41
C TYR A 35 14.49 2.55 -1.08
N GLU A 36 14.27 1.66 -2.05
CA GLU A 36 15.35 1.00 -2.79
C GLU A 36 16.23 2.02 -3.52
N GLN A 37 15.62 2.97 -4.22
CA GLN A 37 16.33 4.06 -4.90
C GLN A 37 17.18 4.89 -3.91
N LEU A 38 16.63 5.22 -2.75
CA LEU A 38 17.38 5.93 -1.71
C LEU A 38 18.59 5.14 -1.22
N MET A 39 18.45 3.82 -1.04
CA MET A 39 19.54 2.95 -0.62
C MET A 39 20.65 2.88 -1.67
N ASP A 40 20.30 2.85 -2.95
CA ASP A 40 21.27 2.90 -4.04
C ASP A 40 21.99 4.26 -4.09
N GLU A 41 21.28 5.37 -3.94
CA GLU A 41 21.89 6.71 -3.86
C GLU A 41 22.87 6.85 -2.69
N ILE A 42 22.55 6.27 -1.52
CA ILE A 42 23.45 6.25 -0.35
C ILE A 42 24.73 5.49 -0.70
N ARG A 43 24.59 4.29 -1.28
CA ARG A 43 25.73 3.45 -1.67
C ARG A 43 26.62 4.15 -2.69
N ASP A 44 26.02 4.78 -3.70
CA ASP A 44 26.73 5.51 -4.75
C ASP A 44 27.51 6.69 -4.15
N CYS A 45 26.92 7.45 -3.22
CA CYS A 45 27.60 8.53 -2.53
C CYS A 45 28.83 8.02 -1.76
N SER A 46 28.67 6.95 -0.98
CA SER A 46 29.77 6.34 -0.21
C SER A 46 30.87 5.79 -1.12
N GLN A 47 30.49 5.18 -2.24
CA GLN A 47 31.43 4.64 -3.21
C GLN A 47 32.24 5.76 -3.89
N GLN A 48 31.57 6.83 -4.34
CA GLN A 48 32.25 7.99 -4.91
C GLN A 48 33.19 8.66 -3.90
N ALA A 49 32.78 8.79 -2.64
CA ALA A 49 33.64 9.33 -1.58
C ALA A 49 34.90 8.48 -1.37
N LYS A 50 34.76 7.16 -1.43
CA LYS A 50 35.89 6.22 -1.36
C LYS A 50 36.85 6.40 -2.55
N GLU A 51 36.34 6.47 -3.77
CA GLU A 51 37.15 6.66 -4.98
C GLU A 51 37.94 7.98 -4.94
N LEU A 52 37.33 9.06 -4.47
CA LEU A 52 38.01 10.35 -4.29
C LEU A 52 39.14 10.28 -3.27
N ARG A 53 38.97 9.52 -2.17
CA ARG A 53 40.04 9.28 -1.18
C ARG A 53 41.17 8.44 -1.77
N GLU A 54 40.86 7.46 -2.59
CA GLU A 54 41.86 6.66 -3.29
C GLU A 54 42.68 7.52 -4.25
N GLN A 55 42.04 8.38 -5.05
CA GLN A 55 42.72 9.34 -5.92
C GLN A 55 43.61 10.31 -5.11
N ALA A 56 43.10 10.84 -3.99
CA ALA A 56 43.88 11.71 -3.11
C ALA A 56 45.10 10.96 -2.53
N ALA A 57 44.94 9.70 -2.14
CA ALA A 57 46.02 8.86 -1.63
C ALA A 57 47.06 8.53 -2.71
N GLU A 58 46.66 8.31 -3.97
CA GLU A 58 47.57 8.12 -5.09
C GLU A 58 48.41 9.38 -5.35
N LEU A 59 47.79 10.56 -5.35
CA LEU A 59 48.50 11.83 -5.48
C LEU A 59 49.50 12.03 -4.34
N GLN A 60 49.13 11.70 -3.10
CA GLN A 60 50.05 11.74 -1.95
C GLN A 60 51.24 10.79 -2.12
N ARG A 61 51.00 9.56 -2.60
CA ARG A 61 52.05 8.55 -2.84
C ARG A 61 52.98 8.92 -3.99
N SER A 62 52.54 9.74 -4.94
CA SER A 62 53.37 10.20 -6.06
C SER A 62 54.59 11.04 -5.62
N GLY A 63 54.62 11.50 -4.36
CA GLY A 63 55.72 12.28 -3.80
C GLY A 63 55.83 13.70 -4.37
N ARG A 64 54.90 14.12 -5.23
CA ARG A 64 54.83 15.49 -5.74
C ARG A 64 54.30 16.41 -4.64
N ILE A 65 55.11 17.40 -4.27
CA ILE A 65 54.82 18.30 -3.12
C ILE A 65 54.46 19.71 -3.58
N ASP A 66 54.31 19.89 -4.90
CA ASP A 66 53.99 21.14 -5.56
C ASP A 66 52.66 21.68 -5.01
N PHE A 67 52.57 23.00 -4.89
CA PHE A 67 51.40 23.66 -4.30
C PHE A 67 50.08 23.23 -4.97
N HIS A 68 50.07 23.10 -6.29
CA HIS A 68 48.90 22.63 -7.04
C HIS A 68 48.47 21.21 -6.70
N VAL A 69 49.41 20.29 -6.43
CA VAL A 69 49.07 18.91 -6.06
C VAL A 69 48.44 18.87 -4.67
N ARG A 70 48.93 19.68 -3.72
CA ARG A 70 48.31 19.81 -2.39
C ARG A 70 46.91 20.39 -2.45
N GLU A 71 46.70 21.40 -3.28
CA GLU A 71 45.37 22.01 -3.48
C GLU A 71 44.39 20.99 -4.08
N GLU A 72 44.83 20.20 -5.04
CA GLU A 72 44.01 19.16 -5.67
C GLU A 72 43.63 18.04 -4.69
N ILE A 73 44.61 17.55 -3.90
CA ILE A 73 44.36 16.58 -2.82
C ILE A 73 43.30 17.12 -1.85
N GLN A 74 43.41 18.39 -1.45
CA GLN A 74 42.43 18.99 -0.53
C GLN A 74 41.04 19.09 -1.17
N LYS A 75 40.93 19.43 -2.46
CA LYS A 75 39.65 19.46 -3.18
C LYS A 75 38.99 18.08 -3.22
N LEU A 76 39.76 17.04 -3.53
CA LEU A 76 39.27 15.65 -3.55
C LEU A 76 38.76 15.23 -2.17
N LEU A 77 39.53 15.50 -1.11
CA LEU A 77 39.14 15.16 0.27
C LEU A 77 37.90 15.94 0.73
N ASN A 78 37.84 17.24 0.47
CA ASN A 78 36.65 18.05 0.79
C ASN A 78 35.41 17.53 0.06
N ARG A 79 35.56 17.10 -1.20
CA ARG A 79 34.45 16.53 -1.96
C ARG A 79 34.02 15.18 -1.40
N ALA A 80 34.95 14.34 -0.97
CA ALA A 80 34.65 13.07 -0.32
C ALA A 80 33.91 13.27 1.01
N GLU A 81 34.36 14.21 1.85
CA GLU A 81 33.67 14.55 3.10
C GLU A 81 32.25 15.06 2.87
N HIS A 82 32.04 15.87 1.84
CA HIS A 82 30.70 16.32 1.48
C HIS A 82 29.79 15.16 1.06
N LEU A 83 30.29 14.21 0.27
CA LEU A 83 29.52 13.04 -0.15
C LEU A 83 29.16 12.11 1.02
N ASP A 84 30.09 11.90 1.96
CA ASP A 84 29.81 11.17 3.20
C ASP A 84 28.69 11.86 4.00
N ALA A 85 28.76 13.17 4.20
CA ALA A 85 27.73 13.91 4.92
C ALA A 85 26.34 13.81 4.24
N VAL A 86 26.30 13.76 2.90
CA VAL A 86 25.06 13.54 2.14
C VAL A 86 24.55 12.11 2.34
N ALA A 87 25.42 11.11 2.29
CA ALA A 87 25.07 9.72 2.55
C ALA A 87 24.52 9.53 3.97
N ASP A 88 25.17 10.10 4.98
CA ASP A 88 24.74 10.05 6.38
C ASP A 88 23.39 10.73 6.59
N TRP A 89 23.16 11.89 5.97
CA TRP A 89 21.86 12.57 6.04
C TRP A 89 20.74 11.74 5.40
N LYS A 90 21.02 11.10 4.25
CA LYS A 90 20.09 10.20 3.55
C LYS A 90 19.80 8.95 4.38
N ASP A 91 20.81 8.28 4.92
CA ASP A 91 20.65 7.05 5.71
C ASP A 91 20.00 7.31 7.08
N GLY A 92 20.25 8.49 7.67
CA GLY A 92 19.60 8.88 8.91
C GLY A 92 18.16 9.33 8.68
N LEU A 93 17.98 10.58 8.28
CA LEU A 93 16.68 11.23 8.33
C LEU A 93 15.74 10.77 7.22
N LEU A 94 16.22 10.71 5.97
CA LEU A 94 15.34 10.36 4.85
C LEU A 94 14.90 8.91 4.88
N ARG A 95 15.84 7.99 5.13
CA ARG A 95 15.53 6.56 5.23
C ARG A 95 14.50 6.29 6.32
N GLN A 96 14.64 6.94 7.48
CA GLN A 96 13.66 6.82 8.55
C GLN A 96 12.28 7.34 8.15
N GLN A 97 12.20 8.47 7.44
CA GLN A 97 10.92 9.00 6.95
C GLN A 97 10.23 8.04 5.98
N VAL A 98 10.99 7.44 5.06
CA VAL A 98 10.44 6.47 4.09
C VAL A 98 9.94 5.21 4.81
N LEU A 99 10.69 4.69 5.79
CA LEU A 99 10.25 3.54 6.58
C LEU A 99 8.97 3.83 7.37
N LEU A 100 8.87 5.01 8.00
CA LEU A 100 7.64 5.42 8.69
C LEU A 100 6.43 5.53 7.75
N LEU A 101 6.65 6.03 6.53
CA LEU A 101 5.62 6.07 5.50
C LEU A 101 5.16 4.66 5.12
N ILE A 102 6.10 3.75 4.84
CA ILE A 102 5.79 2.34 4.55
C ILE A 102 4.97 1.72 5.69
N ASP A 103 5.43 1.85 6.94
CA ASP A 103 4.73 1.32 8.11
C ASP A 103 3.30 1.88 8.26
N SER A 104 3.08 3.14 7.90
CA SER A 104 1.75 3.77 7.95
C SER A 104 0.83 3.21 6.86
N LEU A 105 1.32 3.10 5.62
CA LEU A 105 0.56 2.57 4.49
C LEU A 105 0.22 1.08 4.71
N GLU A 106 1.15 0.30 5.27
CA GLU A 106 0.88 -1.11 5.60
C GLU A 106 -0.22 -1.28 6.65
N ARG A 107 -0.25 -0.39 7.64
CA ARG A 107 -1.34 -0.35 8.64
C ARG A 107 -2.67 0.02 7.99
N GLU A 108 -2.71 1.08 7.20
CA GLU A 108 -3.93 1.51 6.50
C GLU A 108 -4.45 0.40 5.55
N ALA A 109 -3.55 -0.25 4.79
CA ALA A 109 -3.90 -1.39 3.95
C ALA A 109 -4.41 -2.61 4.74
N SER A 110 -3.97 -2.80 5.99
CA SER A 110 -4.49 -3.83 6.89
C SER A 110 -5.90 -3.48 7.36
N ASP A 111 -6.12 -2.23 7.77
CA ASP A 111 -7.43 -1.75 8.22
C ASP A 111 -8.48 -1.87 7.10
N TRP A 112 -8.12 -1.49 5.87
CA TRP A 112 -9.00 -1.67 4.70
C TRP A 112 -9.29 -3.14 4.41
N ARG A 113 -8.29 -4.02 4.49
CA ARG A 113 -8.51 -5.47 4.32
C ARG A 113 -9.47 -6.04 5.36
N GLN A 114 -9.33 -5.62 6.61
CA GLN A 114 -10.24 -6.04 7.68
C GLN A 114 -11.66 -5.53 7.42
N LEU A 115 -11.82 -4.29 6.96
CA LEU A 115 -13.13 -3.73 6.62
C LEU A 115 -13.79 -4.48 5.45
N VAL A 116 -13.03 -4.81 4.40
CA VAL A 116 -13.52 -5.63 3.27
C VAL A 116 -14.03 -6.97 3.77
N GLN A 117 -13.25 -7.67 4.61
CA GLN A 117 -13.65 -8.97 5.17
C GLN A 117 -14.91 -8.88 6.02
N TYR A 118 -15.00 -7.86 6.87
CA TYR A 118 -16.18 -7.62 7.69
C TYR A 118 -17.43 -7.38 6.83
N ASN A 119 -17.34 -6.50 5.84
CA ASN A 119 -18.46 -6.19 4.94
C ASN A 119 -18.88 -7.42 4.14
N GLN A 120 -17.92 -8.22 3.66
CA GLN A 120 -18.20 -9.46 2.93
C GLN A 120 -18.97 -10.47 3.79
N ALA A 121 -18.56 -10.68 5.03
CA ALA A 121 -19.25 -11.57 5.96
C ALA A 121 -20.68 -11.08 6.28
N ALA A 122 -20.85 -9.77 6.47
CA ALA A 122 -22.16 -9.17 6.69
C ALA A 122 -23.09 -9.34 5.48
N LEU A 123 -22.56 -9.19 4.26
CA LEU A 123 -23.30 -9.40 3.02
C LEU A 123 -23.74 -10.86 2.88
N GLU A 124 -22.86 -11.82 3.13
CA GLU A 124 -23.17 -13.25 3.09
C GLU A 124 -24.29 -13.60 4.08
N GLN A 125 -24.25 -13.03 5.29
CA GLN A 125 -25.31 -13.20 6.28
C GLN A 125 -26.65 -12.63 5.78
N GLN A 126 -26.65 -11.41 5.24
CA GLN A 126 -27.88 -10.80 4.71
C GLN A 126 -28.47 -11.57 3.53
N GLN A 127 -27.62 -12.13 2.66
CA GLN A 127 -28.08 -12.98 1.56
C GLN A 127 -28.74 -14.25 2.08
N GLN A 128 -28.17 -14.88 3.11
CA GLN A 128 -28.76 -16.06 3.73
C GLN A 128 -30.12 -15.74 4.37
N GLU A 129 -30.20 -14.66 5.16
CA GLU A 129 -31.45 -14.22 5.79
C GLU A 129 -32.54 -13.91 4.75
N LEU A 130 -32.15 -13.32 3.61
CA LEU A 130 -33.06 -13.05 2.50
C LEU A 130 -33.57 -14.34 1.85
N GLU A 131 -32.71 -15.33 1.61
CA GLU A 131 -33.12 -16.62 1.05
C GLU A 131 -34.02 -17.40 2.01
N ASP A 132 -33.73 -17.39 3.31
CA ASP A 132 -34.59 -17.99 4.33
C ASP A 132 -35.97 -17.32 4.38
N ALA A 133 -36.01 -15.99 4.31
CA ALA A 133 -37.26 -15.23 4.27
C ALA A 133 -38.08 -15.53 2.99
N LYS A 134 -37.43 -15.66 1.83
CA LYS A 134 -38.08 -16.05 0.57
C LYS A 134 -38.68 -17.46 0.67
N ALA A 135 -37.92 -18.41 1.21
CA ALA A 135 -38.38 -19.79 1.40
C ALA A 135 -39.60 -19.86 2.35
N ALA A 136 -39.55 -19.13 3.47
CA ALA A 136 -40.66 -19.03 4.40
C ALA A 136 -41.92 -18.42 3.74
N ALA A 137 -41.75 -17.34 2.95
CA ALA A 137 -42.85 -16.71 2.23
C ALA A 137 -43.47 -17.64 1.19
N MET A 138 -42.66 -18.37 0.42
CA MET A 138 -43.16 -19.37 -0.54
C MET A 138 -43.98 -20.46 0.15
N LYS A 139 -43.51 -20.95 1.29
CA LYS A 139 -44.23 -21.96 2.08
C LYS A 139 -45.59 -21.42 2.57
N MET A 140 -45.63 -20.20 3.10
CA MET A 140 -46.89 -19.57 3.54
C MET A 140 -47.90 -19.40 2.40
N VAL A 141 -47.42 -19.02 1.21
CA VAL A 141 -48.27 -18.90 0.01
C VAL A 141 -48.84 -20.27 -0.38
N GLN A 142 -48.00 -21.31 -0.44
CA GLN A 142 -48.44 -22.68 -0.75
C GLN A 142 -49.48 -23.18 0.26
N GLU A 143 -49.23 -22.99 1.56
CA GLU A 143 -50.17 -23.37 2.61
C GLU A 143 -51.51 -22.64 2.42
N ALA A 144 -51.49 -21.33 2.15
CA ALA A 144 -52.69 -20.54 1.91
C ALA A 144 -53.47 -21.02 0.67
N GLU A 145 -52.77 -21.36 -0.42
CA GLU A 145 -53.36 -21.94 -1.63
C GLU A 145 -54.04 -23.28 -1.32
N GLU A 146 -53.39 -24.19 -0.58
CA GLU A 146 -53.98 -25.47 -0.16
C GLU A 146 -55.23 -25.28 0.71
N TYR A 147 -55.22 -24.32 1.64
CA TYR A 147 -56.39 -24.00 2.47
C TYR A 147 -57.57 -23.52 1.62
N LEU A 148 -57.31 -22.66 0.63
CA LEU A 148 -58.34 -22.17 -0.28
C LEU A 148 -58.95 -23.31 -1.10
N GLU A 149 -58.13 -24.17 -1.71
CA GLU A 149 -58.59 -25.33 -2.47
C GLU A 149 -59.46 -26.28 -1.63
N ARG A 150 -59.04 -26.59 -0.40
CA ARG A 150 -59.82 -27.42 0.52
C ARG A 150 -61.15 -26.78 0.91
N SER A 151 -61.16 -25.47 1.17
CA SER A 151 -62.38 -24.75 1.52
C SER A 151 -63.40 -24.71 0.37
N LEU A 152 -62.91 -24.56 -0.87
CA LEU A 152 -63.73 -24.59 -2.07
C LEU A 152 -64.31 -25.99 -2.31
N ALA A 153 -63.51 -27.05 -2.14
CA ALA A 153 -63.95 -28.44 -2.29
C ALA A 153 -65.02 -28.87 -1.26
N LEU A 154 -65.05 -28.26 -0.07
CA LEU A 154 -66.06 -28.53 0.97
C LEU A 154 -67.34 -27.71 0.81
N SER A 155 -67.35 -26.72 -0.09
CA SER A 155 -68.48 -25.82 -0.34
C SER A 155 -69.34 -26.20 -1.56
N VAL A 156 -69.04 -27.34 -2.20
CA VAL A 156 -69.76 -27.97 -3.33
C VAL A 156 -70.47 -29.22 -2.85
#